data_AF-A0A956CED4-F1
#
_entry.id   AF-A0A956CED4-F1
#
_cell.length_a   1.000
_cell.length_b   1.000
_cell.length_c   1.000
_cell.angle_alpha   90.00
_cell.angle_beta   90.00
_cell.angle_gamma   90.00
#
_symmetry.space_group_name_H-M   'P 1'
#
loop_
_entity.id
_entity.type
_entity.pdbx_description
1 polymer ?
#
loop_
_entity_poly.entity_id
_entity_poly.type
_entity_poly.pdbx_seq_one_letter_code
_entity_poly.pdbx_strand_id
1 'polypeptide(L)'
;MRVIRRWIAWLVLVTAALLVPAAATAQGGKVLDARRLETIRGQMEKGQGLFVAGDYEAAAKVFEQGYADNPYPAFLFNAGVAYQKLGRLDDAITKFRAYVAADPSAPDRAKVEERIAKLSAARAPTPPPTLGDAGAGDAGDGGLGDAGAGDGGAALPPPVPTLPPDITANMKSLVIVETEPPGAPIHLFEKTRDSAAPFRRGAENSGWREVVSRPSPVSLSLDVGDYHLVIDRYRDFNPTDTAIRIEPGRVFHFRANLSQGDFMGFLRVTANVEGAEIRLDDKDRKRPRWGRSPHGELVARGEHTVLVEAPGFQPLFRKVEVKQAQEVDLTVKLVRVGFGYLRINANAPEIKVEVDGKAVGVWRSGEVPLETKQDAGDHHLVIRADGYKTYDGMVKVPKGQTLPVHAEMIPTYPRGAAWTQAIIGAAFIGAGTYLGIKSNQLHSELEADRKAGVLESDDERIKRGRLFAIGADAGFAIGGVLAVLATVNFIKDPLPDSGAHVDRPVEFGAPSRKAAALRRRRQLAGPSFDLTPALGPAGGGLFIGGRF
;
A
#
# COMPACT_ATOMS: atom_id res chain seq x y z
N MET A 1 48.61 27.32 56.97
CA MET A 1 48.13 27.65 55.60
C MET A 1 46.93 26.78 55.30
N ARG A 2 45.73 27.37 55.29
CA ARG A 2 44.96 27.71 54.07
C ARG A 2 44.31 26.44 53.47
N VAL A 3 43.02 26.30 53.21
CA VAL A 3 41.82 27.17 53.09
C VAL A 3 40.69 26.13 52.85
N ILE A 4 39.66 26.01 53.70
CA ILE A 4 38.30 26.62 53.52
C ILE A 4 37.47 25.88 52.43
N ARG A 5 36.17 25.58 52.53
CA ARG A 5 35.10 25.62 53.56
C ARG A 5 33.78 25.50 52.76
N ARG A 6 32.74 24.92 53.39
CA ARG A 6 31.29 25.24 53.22
C ARG A 6 30.64 24.75 51.90
N TRP A 7 29.41 24.22 51.85
CA TRP A 7 28.21 24.53 52.63
C TRP A 7 27.28 23.31 52.73
N ILE A 8 27.12 22.78 53.94
CA ILE A 8 25.94 22.05 54.41
C ILE A 8 25.34 22.92 55.51
N ALA A 9 24.02 22.92 55.61
CA ALA A 9 23.18 23.57 56.62
C ALA A 9 22.85 25.05 56.38
N TRP A 10 21.71 25.27 55.73
CA TRP A 10 20.60 26.15 56.11
C TRP A 10 19.39 25.50 55.40
N LEU A 11 18.21 25.23 55.97
CA LEU A 11 17.45 25.99 56.93
C LEU A 11 16.27 25.10 57.39
N VAL A 12 16.21 24.73 58.67
CA VAL A 12 15.00 24.18 59.31
C VAL A 12 14.46 25.26 60.23
N LEU A 13 13.17 25.56 60.05
CA LEU A 13 12.23 26.23 60.96
C LEU A 13 12.55 27.67 61.40
N VAL A 14 11.69 28.62 60.99
CA VAL A 14 10.99 29.56 61.89
C VAL A 14 9.86 30.28 61.11
N THR A 15 8.69 30.29 61.76
CA THR A 15 7.50 31.18 61.64
C THR A 15 6.51 31.05 60.48
N ALA A 16 5.38 30.48 60.87
CA ALA A 16 3.99 30.73 60.51
C ALA A 16 3.60 32.14 60.01
N ALA A 17 2.48 32.14 59.30
CA ALA A 17 1.51 33.22 59.04
C ALA A 17 1.78 34.12 57.83
N LEU A 18 1.14 33.76 56.70
CA LEU A 18 0.28 34.65 55.91
C LEU A 18 -0.60 33.78 55.00
N LEU A 19 -1.84 33.54 55.42
CA LEU A 19 -2.92 33.16 54.51
C LEU A 19 -3.09 34.30 53.50
N VAL A 20 -2.66 34.09 52.26
CA VAL A 20 -3.19 34.83 51.11
C VAL A 20 -4.24 33.93 50.49
N PRO A 21 -5.52 34.32 50.45
CA PRO A 21 -6.50 33.58 49.68
C PRO A 21 -6.10 33.72 48.22
N ALA A 22 -5.67 32.61 47.60
CA ALA A 22 -5.61 32.52 46.16
C ALA A 22 -7.03 32.79 45.65
N ALA A 23 -7.22 33.97 45.05
CA ALA A 23 -8.41 34.26 44.29
C ALA A 23 -8.53 33.17 43.23
N ALA A 24 -9.51 32.29 43.41
CA ALA A 24 -9.93 31.31 42.44
C ALA A 24 -10.38 32.03 41.17
N THR A 25 -9.46 32.22 40.24
CA THR A 25 -9.78 32.49 38.83
C THR A 25 -9.60 31.19 38.06
N ALA A 26 -10.48 30.24 38.39
CA ALA A 26 -10.75 29.08 37.57
C ALA A 26 -12.26 28.86 37.62
N GLN A 27 -13.03 29.68 36.89
CA GLN A 27 -14.34 29.23 36.42
C GLN A 27 -14.07 28.14 35.38
N GLY A 28 -13.79 26.92 35.85
CA GLY A 28 -13.85 25.73 35.02
C GLY A 28 -15.24 25.62 34.43
N GLY A 29 -15.31 25.47 33.11
CA GLY A 29 -16.56 25.30 32.37
C GLY A 29 -17.37 24.16 32.97
N LYS A 30 -18.35 24.49 33.79
CA LYS A 30 -19.43 23.56 34.13
C LYS A 30 -20.21 23.35 32.85
N VAL A 31 -20.22 22.11 32.38
CA VAL A 31 -21.18 21.59 31.41
C VAL A 31 -22.56 22.22 31.68
N LEU A 32 -23.16 22.85 30.66
CA LEU A 32 -24.45 23.51 30.82
C LEU A 32 -25.50 22.47 31.23
N ASP A 33 -26.13 22.66 32.40
CA ASP A 33 -27.17 21.74 32.85
C ASP A 33 -28.45 21.89 32.01
N ALA A 34 -29.22 20.80 31.92
CA ALA A 34 -30.39 20.74 31.03
C ALA A 34 -31.48 21.77 31.41
N ARG A 35 -31.65 22.05 32.70
CA ARG A 35 -32.67 23.00 33.19
C ARG A 35 -32.32 24.43 32.80
N ARG A 36 -31.05 24.81 32.95
CA ARG A 36 -30.55 26.12 32.56
C ARG A 36 -30.66 26.34 31.06
N LEU A 37 -30.30 25.32 30.27
CA LEU A 37 -30.46 25.36 28.81
C LEU A 37 -31.92 25.54 28.38
N GLU A 38 -32.86 24.88 29.05
CA GLU A 38 -34.30 25.02 28.80
C GLU A 38 -34.78 26.44 29.11
N THR A 39 -34.33 27.04 30.22
CA THR A 39 -34.62 28.46 30.53
C THR A 39 -34.10 29.40 29.46
N ILE A 40 -32.86 29.22 29.00
CA ILE A 40 -32.23 30.04 27.96
C ILE A 40 -33.02 29.92 26.65
N ARG A 41 -33.41 28.69 26.26
CA ARG A 41 -34.27 28.43 25.09
C ARG A 41 -35.61 29.13 25.22
N GLY A 42 -36.29 28.94 26.35
CA GLY A 42 -37.60 29.54 26.59
C GLY A 42 -37.58 31.06 26.55
N GLN A 43 -36.54 31.70 27.10
CA GLN A 43 -36.36 33.16 27.02
C GLN A 43 -36.11 33.63 25.60
N MET A 44 -35.24 32.95 24.85
CA MET A 44 -34.94 33.29 23.46
C MET A 44 -36.18 33.14 22.56
N GLU A 45 -36.89 32.02 22.67
CA GLU A 45 -38.10 31.73 21.89
C GLU A 45 -39.24 32.66 22.24
N LYS A 46 -39.45 32.97 23.53
CA LYS A 46 -40.46 33.94 23.97
C LYS A 46 -40.18 35.33 23.41
N GLY A 47 -38.94 35.81 23.50
CA GLY A 47 -38.56 37.11 22.95
C GLY A 47 -38.71 37.16 21.43
N GLN A 48 -38.31 36.09 20.74
CA GLN A 48 -38.49 35.94 19.29
C GLN A 48 -39.98 35.96 18.90
N GLY A 49 -40.83 35.23 19.63
CA GLY A 49 -42.27 35.20 19.41
C GLY A 49 -42.92 36.58 19.56
N LEU A 50 -42.58 37.32 20.63
CA LEU A 50 -43.08 38.69 20.86
C LEU A 50 -42.64 39.65 19.75
N PHE A 51 -41.39 39.55 19.32
CA PHE A 51 -40.88 40.38 18.24
C PHE A 51 -41.53 40.09 16.90
N VAL A 52 -41.77 38.81 16.58
CA VAL A 52 -42.52 38.42 15.37
C VAL A 52 -43.97 38.91 15.44
N ALA A 53 -44.56 38.94 16.63
CA ALA A 53 -45.89 39.52 16.88
C ALA A 53 -45.92 41.06 16.83
N GLY A 54 -44.77 41.73 16.69
CA GLY A 54 -44.65 43.19 16.63
C GLY A 54 -44.60 43.88 18.00
N ASP A 55 -44.68 43.13 19.11
CA ASP A 55 -44.51 43.66 20.46
C ASP A 55 -43.03 43.79 20.80
N TYR A 56 -42.40 44.80 20.19
CA TYR A 56 -40.97 45.05 20.31
C TYR A 56 -40.56 45.49 21.72
N GLU A 57 -41.43 46.17 22.46
CA GLU A 57 -41.14 46.59 23.83
C GLU A 57 -41.08 45.38 24.78
N ALA A 58 -42.08 44.49 24.71
CA ALA A 58 -42.08 43.27 25.51
C ALA A 58 -40.93 42.33 25.11
N ALA A 59 -40.63 42.22 23.80
CA ALA A 59 -39.49 41.45 23.32
C ALA A 59 -38.15 41.96 23.90
N ALA A 60 -37.93 43.29 23.86
CA ALA A 60 -36.72 43.90 24.41
C ALA A 60 -36.54 43.57 25.91
N LYS A 61 -37.61 43.71 26.71
CA LYS A 61 -37.61 43.37 28.14
C LYS A 61 -37.29 41.89 28.40
N VAL A 62 -37.86 40.98 27.60
CA VAL A 62 -37.58 39.54 27.72
C VAL A 62 -36.11 39.24 27.43
N PHE A 63 -35.52 39.88 26.42
CA PHE A 63 -34.09 39.69 26.13
C PHE A 63 -33.17 40.33 27.17
N GLU A 64 -33.50 41.50 27.70
CA GLU A 64 -32.76 42.10 28.81
C GLU A 64 -32.77 41.21 30.05
N GLN A 65 -33.95 40.67 30.40
CA GLN A 65 -34.08 39.70 31.48
C GLN A 65 -33.29 38.42 31.17
N GLY A 66 -33.36 37.93 29.94
CA GLY A 66 -32.59 36.79 29.48
C GLY A 66 -31.09 36.98 29.65
N TYR A 67 -30.57 38.17 29.33
CA TYR A 67 -29.17 38.51 29.57
C TYR A 67 -28.83 38.62 31.07
N ALA A 68 -29.72 39.20 31.88
CA ALA A 68 -29.52 39.31 33.32
C ALA A 68 -29.43 37.94 34.00
N ASP A 69 -30.27 36.99 33.59
CA ASP A 69 -30.29 35.63 34.12
C ASP A 69 -29.15 34.77 33.53
N ASN A 70 -28.86 34.97 32.25
CA ASN A 70 -27.89 34.20 31.48
C ASN A 70 -27.12 35.14 30.53
N PRO A 71 -25.90 35.59 30.91
CA PRO A 71 -25.19 36.67 30.21
C PRO A 71 -24.57 36.23 28.87
N TYR A 72 -25.42 35.82 27.92
CA TYR A 72 -25.06 35.51 26.55
C TYR A 72 -25.27 36.74 25.66
N PRO A 73 -24.24 37.20 24.91
CA PRO A 73 -24.33 38.43 24.10
C PRO A 73 -25.49 38.48 23.10
N ALA A 74 -25.94 37.32 22.57
CA ALA A 74 -27.08 37.24 21.66
C ALA A 74 -28.34 37.93 22.22
N PHE A 75 -28.57 37.85 23.53
CA PHE A 75 -29.66 38.55 24.19
C PHE A 75 -29.54 40.07 24.10
N LEU A 76 -28.34 40.63 24.30
CA LEU A 76 -28.10 42.07 24.15
C LEU A 76 -28.33 42.53 22.70
N PHE A 77 -27.84 41.76 21.74
CA PHE A 77 -28.05 42.10 20.33
C PHE A 77 -29.55 42.11 19.99
N ASN A 78 -30.28 41.07 20.41
CA ASN A 78 -31.71 40.94 20.13
C ASN A 78 -32.55 42.03 20.82
N ALA A 79 -32.19 42.42 22.06
CA ALA A 79 -32.77 43.59 22.72
C ALA A 79 -32.52 44.88 21.91
N GLY A 80 -31.30 45.08 21.41
CA GLY A 80 -30.96 46.23 20.57
C GLY A 80 -31.75 46.27 19.26
N VAL A 81 -31.95 45.12 18.61
CA VAL A 81 -32.79 45.00 17.42
C VAL A 81 -34.25 45.36 17.73
N ALA A 82 -34.79 44.88 18.86
CA ALA A 82 -36.14 45.20 19.31
C ALA A 82 -36.33 46.69 19.58
N TYR A 83 -35.42 47.33 20.34
CA TYR A 83 -35.47 48.78 20.56
C TYR A 83 -35.34 49.60 19.28
N GLN A 84 -34.50 49.15 18.34
CA GLN A 84 -34.38 49.81 17.05
C GLN A 84 -35.69 49.74 16.26
N LYS A 85 -36.37 48.59 16.25
CA LYS A 85 -37.68 48.44 15.59
C LYS A 85 -38.77 49.30 16.24
N LEU A 86 -38.66 49.54 17.55
CA LEU A 86 -39.54 50.44 18.30
C LEU A 86 -39.24 51.94 18.08
N GLY A 87 -38.14 52.28 17.39
CA GLY A 87 -37.69 53.67 17.19
C GLY A 87 -36.91 54.27 18.37
N ARG A 88 -36.68 53.50 19.44
CA ARG A 88 -35.89 53.91 20.61
C ARG A 88 -34.39 53.76 20.34
N LEU A 89 -33.85 54.67 19.53
CA LEU A 89 -32.48 54.57 19.01
C LEU A 89 -31.41 54.61 20.10
N ASP A 90 -31.61 55.38 21.17
CA ASP A 90 -30.66 55.47 22.29
C ASP A 90 -30.51 54.14 23.04
N ASP A 91 -31.62 53.46 23.29
CA ASP A 91 -31.62 52.14 23.92
C ASP A 91 -30.99 51.11 22.99
N ALA A 92 -31.31 51.15 21.70
CA ALA A 92 -30.70 50.26 20.70
C ALA A 92 -29.18 50.39 20.64
N ILE A 93 -28.67 51.63 20.56
CA ILE A 93 -27.23 51.93 20.55
C ILE A 93 -26.57 51.42 21.84
N THR A 94 -27.22 51.63 22.99
CA THR A 94 -26.73 51.15 24.29
C THR A 94 -26.58 49.64 24.31
N LYS A 95 -27.58 48.90 23.81
CA LYS A 95 -27.52 47.43 23.75
C LYS A 95 -26.50 46.91 22.75
N PHE A 96 -26.35 47.53 21.58
CA PHE A 96 -25.32 47.13 20.62
C PHE A 96 -23.90 47.40 21.14
N ARG A 97 -23.68 48.51 21.85
CA ARG A 97 -22.39 48.77 22.53
C ARG A 97 -22.11 47.72 23.60
N ALA A 98 -23.13 47.38 24.40
CA ALA A 98 -23.01 46.32 25.41
C ALA A 98 -22.69 44.95 24.76
N TYR A 99 -23.28 44.64 23.60
CA TYR A 99 -22.97 43.42 22.83
C TYR A 99 -21.49 43.35 22.43
N VAL A 100 -20.98 44.40 21.79
CA VAL A 100 -19.57 44.47 21.35
C VAL A 100 -18.61 44.41 22.54
N ALA A 101 -19.00 45.02 23.68
CA ALA A 101 -18.22 44.94 24.92
C ALA A 101 -18.23 43.55 25.55
N ALA A 102 -19.37 42.85 25.48
CA ALA A 102 -19.53 41.50 26.04
C ALA A 102 -18.82 40.42 25.21
N ASP A 103 -18.71 40.60 23.89
CA ASP A 103 -17.89 39.77 23.02
C ASP A 103 -17.03 40.62 22.06
N PRO A 104 -15.83 41.04 22.51
CA PRO A 104 -14.90 41.83 21.68
C PRO A 104 -14.40 41.11 20.43
N SER A 105 -14.67 39.80 20.33
CA SER A 105 -14.25 38.89 19.28
C SER A 105 -15.42 38.34 18.46
N ALA A 106 -16.61 38.93 18.61
CA ALA A 106 -17.77 38.57 17.82
C ALA A 106 -17.42 38.64 16.32
N PRO A 107 -17.72 37.60 15.51
CA PRO A 107 -17.34 37.56 14.09
C PRO A 107 -17.89 38.73 13.26
N ASP A 108 -18.99 39.33 13.70
CA ASP A 108 -19.69 40.43 13.06
C ASP A 108 -19.46 41.79 13.74
N ARG A 109 -18.53 41.87 14.71
CA ARG A 109 -18.25 43.09 15.50
C ARG A 109 -18.16 44.35 14.63
N ALA A 110 -17.40 44.31 13.55
CA ALA A 110 -17.23 45.45 12.65
C ALA A 110 -18.57 45.93 12.05
N LYS A 111 -19.46 44.99 11.68
CA LYS A 111 -20.81 45.30 11.17
C LYS A 111 -21.67 45.94 12.26
N VAL A 112 -21.55 45.49 13.51
CA VAL A 112 -22.30 46.06 14.63
C VAL A 112 -21.78 47.46 15.00
N GLU A 113 -20.48 47.68 14.99
CA GLU A 113 -19.88 49.01 15.18
C GLU A 113 -20.31 49.99 14.07
N GLU A 114 -20.34 49.54 12.82
CA GLU A 114 -20.90 50.32 11.71
C GLU A 114 -22.39 50.63 11.91
N ARG A 115 -23.19 49.66 12.36
CA ARG A 115 -24.60 49.87 12.70
C ARG A 115 -24.75 50.91 13.82
N ILE A 116 -23.94 50.85 14.87
CA ILE A 116 -23.92 51.84 15.96
C ILE A 116 -23.62 53.24 15.40
N ALA A 117 -22.64 53.36 14.50
CA ALA A 117 -22.29 54.64 13.88
C ALA A 117 -23.44 55.21 13.06
N LYS A 118 -24.09 54.39 12.22
CA LYS A 118 -25.26 54.79 11.41
C LYS A 118 -26.43 55.24 12.28
N LEU A 119 -26.77 54.49 13.34
CA LEU A 119 -27.83 54.86 14.27
C LEU A 119 -27.51 56.14 15.04
N SER A 120 -26.24 56.34 15.41
CA SER A 120 -25.78 57.56 16.08
C SER A 120 -25.86 58.79 15.17
N ALA A 121 -25.56 58.63 13.87
CA ALA A 121 -25.70 59.70 12.89
C ALA A 121 -27.17 60.06 12.62
N ALA A 122 -28.06 59.07 12.55
CA ALA A 122 -29.51 59.28 12.39
C ALA A 122 -30.16 59.98 13.60
N ARG A 123 -29.48 59.99 14.76
CA ARG A 123 -29.89 60.69 15.98
C ARG A 123 -29.46 62.18 15.98
N ALA A 124 -28.44 62.57 15.23
CA ALA A 124 -27.95 63.94 15.23
C ALA A 124 -28.90 64.87 14.44
N PRO A 125 -29.28 66.06 14.97
CA PRO A 125 -29.97 67.05 14.15
C PRO A 125 -29.02 67.52 13.04
N THR A 126 -29.47 67.50 11.78
CA THR A 126 -28.74 68.02 10.63
C THR A 126 -28.27 69.46 10.90
N PRO A 127 -26.98 69.81 10.71
CA PRO A 127 -26.57 71.21 10.74
C PRO A 127 -27.19 71.95 9.53
N PRO A 128 -27.51 73.25 9.66
CA PRO A 128 -28.04 74.02 8.54
C PRO A 128 -26.99 74.11 7.41
N PRO A 129 -27.41 74.23 6.13
CA PRO A 129 -26.48 74.40 5.03
C PRO A 129 -25.68 75.69 5.26
N THR A 130 -24.36 75.60 5.12
CA THR A 130 -23.47 76.76 5.04
C THR A 130 -23.91 77.63 3.86
N LEU A 131 -24.47 78.80 4.17
CA LEU A 131 -24.55 79.92 3.23
C LEU A 131 -23.14 80.22 2.74
N GLY A 132 -22.92 80.01 1.44
CA GLY A 132 -21.70 80.41 0.78
C GLY A 132 -21.53 81.93 0.85
N ASP A 133 -20.28 82.34 1.07
CA ASP A 133 -19.84 83.73 0.92
C ASP A 133 -20.24 84.26 -0.46
N ALA A 134 -21.23 85.16 -0.47
CA ALA A 134 -21.42 86.08 -1.56
C ALA A 134 -20.42 87.23 -1.41
N GLY A 135 -19.41 87.22 -2.26
CA GLY A 135 -18.66 88.43 -2.61
C GLY A 135 -19.59 89.47 -3.23
N ALA A 136 -19.39 90.72 -2.84
CA ALA A 136 -20.09 91.90 -3.29
C ALA A 136 -20.09 92.07 -4.82
N GLY A 137 -21.20 92.56 -5.38
CA GLY A 137 -21.28 92.94 -6.79
C GLY A 137 -22.67 93.36 -7.26
N ASP A 138 -22.95 94.64 -7.06
CA ASP A 138 -23.71 95.54 -7.96
C ASP A 138 -25.25 95.47 -8.07
N ALA A 139 -25.78 96.67 -8.25
CA ALA A 139 -27.16 97.12 -8.17
C ALA A 139 -27.98 96.82 -9.44
N GLY A 140 -29.31 96.76 -9.27
CA GLY A 140 -30.25 96.65 -10.39
C GLY A 140 -31.70 96.76 -9.92
N ASP A 141 -32.29 97.91 -10.23
CA ASP A 141 -33.60 98.45 -9.89
C ASP A 141 -34.81 97.73 -10.54
N GLY A 142 -35.96 97.80 -9.86
CA GLY A 142 -37.28 98.03 -10.49
C GLY A 142 -38.10 96.83 -10.99
N GLY A 143 -39.35 96.72 -10.51
CA GLY A 143 -40.45 96.17 -11.33
C GLY A 143 -41.51 95.33 -10.60
N LEU A 144 -42.69 95.92 -10.44
CA LEU A 144 -43.93 95.39 -9.86
C LEU A 144 -44.71 94.38 -10.73
N GLY A 145 -45.55 93.58 -10.06
CA GLY A 145 -46.77 92.94 -10.59
C GLY A 145 -46.71 91.41 -10.55
N ASP A 146 -47.73 90.64 -10.16
CA ASP A 146 -49.11 90.88 -9.73
C ASP A 146 -49.60 89.60 -9.03
N ALA A 147 -50.73 89.71 -8.35
CA ALA A 147 -51.35 88.79 -7.42
C ALA A 147 -51.87 87.46 -8.01
N GLY A 148 -52.00 86.48 -7.11
CA GLY A 148 -52.77 85.24 -7.33
C GLY A 148 -52.93 84.43 -6.04
N ALA A 149 -53.94 84.77 -5.24
CA ALA A 149 -54.53 83.95 -4.17
C ALA A 149 -55.00 82.59 -4.72
N GLY A 150 -55.14 81.49 -3.97
CA GLY A 150 -55.11 81.25 -2.54
C GLY A 150 -55.42 79.76 -2.26
N ASP A 151 -55.51 79.45 -0.97
CA ASP A 151 -55.96 78.22 -0.32
C ASP A 151 -55.03 76.98 -0.41
N GLY A 152 -54.52 76.40 0.67
CA GLY A 152 -55.04 76.36 2.04
C GLY A 152 -55.44 74.91 2.37
N GLY A 153 -54.46 74.07 2.74
CA GLY A 153 -54.73 72.68 3.08
C GLY A 153 -53.50 71.95 3.63
N ALA A 154 -53.31 72.08 4.95
CA ALA A 154 -52.51 71.24 5.86
C ALA A 154 -51.43 70.33 5.25
N ALA A 155 -50.17 70.76 5.38
CA ALA A 155 -49.01 69.91 5.17
C ALA A 155 -49.03 68.72 6.15
N LEU A 156 -49.06 67.51 5.58
CA LEU A 156 -48.76 66.25 6.24
C LEU A 156 -47.41 66.36 6.98
N PRO A 157 -47.21 65.72 8.15
CA PRO A 157 -45.89 65.61 8.75
C PRO A 157 -44.93 65.00 7.72
N PRO A 158 -43.65 65.42 7.67
CA PRO A 158 -42.71 64.87 6.69
C PRO A 158 -42.66 63.35 6.83
N PRO A 159 -42.62 62.59 5.73
CA PRO A 159 -42.43 61.15 5.81
C PRO A 159 -41.13 60.89 6.57
N VAL A 160 -41.23 60.10 7.65
CA VAL A 160 -40.05 59.50 8.29
C VAL A 160 -39.25 58.84 7.17
N PRO A 161 -37.94 59.09 7.03
CA PRO A 161 -37.15 58.44 6.00
C PRO A 161 -37.31 56.93 6.15
N THR A 162 -37.97 56.30 5.18
CA THR A 162 -38.09 54.86 5.10
C THR A 162 -36.69 54.30 4.94
N LEU A 163 -36.19 53.65 5.99
CA LEU A 163 -34.95 52.89 5.93
C LEU A 163 -35.03 51.89 4.76
N PRO A 164 -33.95 51.70 3.98
CA PRO A 164 -33.95 50.80 2.85
C PRO A 164 -34.35 49.37 3.28
N PRO A 165 -35.14 48.65 2.48
CA PRO A 165 -35.53 47.28 2.74
C PRO A 165 -34.37 46.35 2.35
N ASP A 166 -33.29 46.40 3.10
CA ASP A 166 -32.45 45.24 3.34
C ASP A 166 -31.52 45.55 4.51
N ILE A 167 -32.02 45.31 5.71
CA ILE A 167 -31.16 44.94 6.82
C ILE A 167 -31.67 43.57 7.21
N THR A 168 -30.85 42.55 6.99
CA THR A 168 -30.88 41.20 7.55
C THR A 168 -30.82 41.22 9.10
N ALA A 169 -31.54 42.16 9.72
CA ALA A 169 -31.86 42.31 11.13
C ALA A 169 -32.90 41.25 11.52
N ASN A 170 -32.55 40.01 11.23
CA ASN A 170 -33.14 38.87 11.89
C ASN A 170 -32.35 38.69 13.17
N MET A 171 -33.06 38.38 14.26
CA MET A 171 -32.42 38.14 15.55
C MET A 171 -31.27 37.15 15.43
N LYS A 172 -30.23 37.38 16.22
CA LYS A 172 -29.15 36.42 16.38
C LYS A 172 -29.64 35.21 17.13
N SER A 173 -29.06 34.08 16.78
CA SER A 173 -29.23 32.83 17.50
C SER A 173 -28.02 32.55 18.35
N LEU A 174 -28.27 31.94 19.50
CA LEU A 174 -27.23 31.48 20.40
C LEU A 174 -26.83 30.06 19.99
N VAL A 175 -25.57 29.86 19.66
CA VAL A 175 -25.02 28.55 19.34
C VAL A 175 -23.99 28.17 20.40
N ILE A 176 -24.26 27.09 21.12
CA ILE A 176 -23.39 26.54 22.15
C ILE A 176 -22.80 25.25 21.61
N VAL A 177 -21.47 25.16 21.54
CA VAL A 177 -20.76 23.96 21.09
C VAL A 177 -19.93 23.42 22.25
N GLU A 178 -20.18 22.17 22.61
CA GLU A 178 -19.46 21.40 23.64
C GLU A 178 -18.90 20.11 23.03
N THR A 179 -17.79 19.63 23.57
CA THR A 179 -17.16 18.37 23.16
C THR A 179 -16.89 17.49 24.36
N GLU A 180 -16.94 16.18 24.13
CA GLU A 180 -16.50 15.17 25.09
C GLU A 180 -15.37 14.34 24.44
N PRO A 181 -14.12 14.45 24.94
CA PRO A 181 -13.66 15.26 26.06
C PRO A 181 -13.65 16.79 25.78
N PRO A 182 -13.70 17.64 26.81
CA PRO A 182 -13.69 19.09 26.65
C PRO A 182 -12.33 19.61 26.17
N GLY A 183 -12.32 20.78 25.51
CA GLY A 183 -11.11 21.44 25.04
C GLY A 183 -10.71 21.15 23.59
N ALA A 184 -11.51 20.40 22.83
CA ALA A 184 -11.22 20.14 21.42
C ALA A 184 -11.24 21.44 20.59
N PRO A 185 -10.29 21.65 19.65
CA PRO A 185 -10.31 22.81 18.77
C PRO A 185 -11.52 22.79 17.85
N ILE A 186 -12.24 23.90 17.80
CA ILE A 186 -13.41 24.10 16.96
C ILE A 186 -13.12 25.18 15.93
N HIS A 187 -13.47 24.87 14.68
CA HIS A 187 -13.48 25.80 13.56
C HIS A 187 -14.91 25.90 13.02
N LEU A 188 -15.40 27.12 12.83
CA LEU A 188 -16.72 27.36 12.24
C LEU A 188 -16.58 28.13 10.94
N PHE A 189 -17.16 27.59 9.88
CA PHE A 189 -17.15 28.18 8.55
C PHE A 189 -18.54 28.66 8.17
N GLU A 190 -18.66 29.91 7.76
CA GLU A 190 -19.88 30.50 7.23
C GLU A 190 -19.90 30.38 5.70
N LYS A 191 -21.03 29.96 5.14
CA LYS A 191 -21.22 29.93 3.69
C LYS A 191 -21.43 31.36 3.17
N THR A 192 -20.54 31.81 2.29
CA THR A 192 -20.54 33.20 1.77
C THR A 192 -21.24 33.35 0.42
N ARG A 193 -21.50 32.23 -0.29
CA ARG A 193 -22.18 32.22 -1.59
C ARG A 193 -23.08 31.00 -1.69
N ASP A 194 -24.33 31.17 -2.12
CA ASP A 194 -25.29 30.07 -2.21
C ASP A 194 -24.86 28.97 -3.18
N SER A 195 -24.21 29.35 -4.28
CA SER A 195 -23.66 28.46 -5.31
C SER A 195 -22.38 27.73 -4.88
N ALA A 196 -21.88 27.94 -3.65
CA ALA A 196 -20.69 27.27 -3.17
C ALA A 196 -20.91 25.75 -3.08
N ALA A 197 -19.89 24.99 -3.46
CA ALA A 197 -19.91 23.54 -3.32
C ALA A 197 -20.03 23.12 -1.83
N PRO A 198 -20.56 21.91 -1.55
CA PRO A 198 -20.57 21.37 -0.20
C PRO A 198 -19.17 21.35 0.42
N PHE A 199 -19.10 21.69 1.70
CA PHE A 199 -17.83 21.73 2.44
C PHE A 199 -17.13 20.36 2.40
N ARG A 200 -15.81 20.36 2.19
CA ARG A 200 -14.96 19.17 2.25
C ARG A 200 -13.73 19.44 3.10
N ARG A 201 -13.49 18.62 4.13
CA ARG A 201 -12.30 18.74 4.99
C ARG A 201 -11.01 18.61 4.17
N GLY A 202 -10.05 19.49 4.44
CA GLY A 202 -8.75 19.53 3.75
C GLY A 202 -8.77 20.10 2.33
N ALA A 203 -9.94 20.52 1.82
CA ALA A 203 -10.05 21.25 0.56
C ALA A 203 -9.97 22.77 0.79
N GLU A 204 -9.74 23.53 -0.28
CA GLU A 204 -9.72 25.00 -0.24
C GLU A 204 -11.10 25.62 0.12
N ASN A 205 -12.19 24.90 -0.15
CA ASN A 205 -13.57 25.30 0.16
C ASN A 205 -13.93 26.73 -0.31
N SER A 206 -13.61 27.06 -1.57
CA SER A 206 -13.95 28.36 -2.16
C SER A 206 -15.45 28.68 -2.00
N GLY A 207 -15.77 29.78 -1.32
CA GLY A 207 -17.16 30.15 -0.94
C GLY A 207 -17.52 29.88 0.53
N TRP A 208 -16.60 29.34 1.33
CA TRP A 208 -16.69 29.28 2.79
C TRP A 208 -15.67 30.22 3.43
N ARG A 209 -16.05 30.90 4.51
CA ARG A 209 -15.17 31.77 5.29
C ARG A 209 -15.12 31.28 6.72
N GLU A 210 -13.93 31.08 7.26
CA GLU A 210 -13.77 30.80 8.69
C GLU A 210 -14.13 32.03 9.52
N VAL A 211 -15.05 31.86 10.45
CA VAL A 211 -15.57 32.94 11.32
C VAL A 211 -15.22 32.72 12.79
N VAL A 212 -14.89 31.50 13.20
CA VAL A 212 -14.49 31.15 14.57
C VAL A 212 -13.41 30.09 14.54
N SER A 213 -12.37 30.26 15.36
CA SER A 213 -11.31 29.28 15.62
C SER A 213 -10.94 29.31 17.11
N ARG A 214 -11.56 28.44 17.92
CA ARG A 214 -11.42 28.43 19.40
C ARG A 214 -11.65 27.04 19.99
N PRO A 215 -11.09 26.71 21.17
CA PRO A 215 -11.40 25.45 21.84
C PRO A 215 -12.81 25.43 22.43
N SER A 216 -13.38 24.23 22.51
CA SER A 216 -14.62 23.90 23.24
C SER A 216 -14.48 24.05 24.76
N PRO A 217 -15.51 24.47 25.51
CA PRO A 217 -16.83 24.90 25.02
C PRO A 217 -16.81 26.34 24.50
N VAL A 218 -17.66 26.65 23.52
CA VAL A 218 -17.81 28.01 22.99
C VAL A 218 -19.30 28.37 22.82
N SER A 219 -19.65 29.62 23.15
CA SER A 219 -20.97 30.20 22.89
C SER A 219 -20.84 31.32 21.87
N LEU A 220 -21.63 31.27 20.81
CA LEU A 220 -21.54 32.15 19.66
C LEU A 220 -22.89 32.82 19.40
N SER A 221 -22.86 34.09 19.02
CA SER A 221 -24.05 34.83 18.57
C SER A 221 -24.00 34.92 17.05
N LEU A 222 -24.71 34.02 16.36
CA LEU A 222 -24.62 33.88 14.90
C LEU A 222 -25.84 34.48 14.19
N ASP A 223 -25.60 34.95 12.97
CA ASP A 223 -26.65 35.35 12.05
C ASP A 223 -27.35 34.13 11.44
N VAL A 224 -28.49 34.35 10.79
CA VAL A 224 -29.20 33.31 10.03
C VAL A 224 -28.35 32.92 8.83
N GLY A 225 -28.14 31.63 8.62
CA GLY A 225 -27.34 31.15 7.49
C GLY A 225 -26.93 29.69 7.60
N ASP A 226 -26.18 29.25 6.60
CA ASP A 226 -25.58 27.93 6.55
C ASP A 226 -24.13 28.00 7.04
N TYR A 227 -23.82 27.16 8.01
CA TYR A 227 -22.50 27.04 8.64
C TYR A 227 -22.00 25.59 8.57
N HIS A 228 -20.70 25.41 8.69
CA HIS A 228 -20.07 24.10 8.83
C HIS A 228 -19.15 24.10 10.05
N LEU A 229 -19.44 23.21 10.99
CA LEU A 229 -18.68 23.04 12.22
C LEU A 229 -17.65 21.94 12.02
N VAL A 230 -16.38 22.25 12.23
CA VAL A 230 -15.28 21.29 12.21
C VAL A 230 -14.69 21.22 13.61
N ILE A 231 -14.56 20.00 14.12
CA ILE A 231 -13.88 19.70 15.37
C ILE A 231 -12.64 18.89 15.02
N ASP A 232 -11.49 19.47 15.28
CA ASP A 232 -10.21 18.87 14.93
C ASP A 232 -9.87 17.69 15.83
N ARG A 233 -8.85 16.93 15.39
CA ARG A 233 -8.30 15.85 16.19
C ARG A 233 -7.85 16.42 17.54
N TYR A 234 -8.34 15.82 18.61
CA TYR A 234 -8.01 16.22 19.96
C TYR A 234 -7.47 15.02 20.73
N ARG A 235 -6.17 15.05 21.05
CA ARG A 235 -5.46 13.91 21.65
C ARG A 235 -5.60 12.66 20.76
N ASP A 236 -6.14 11.57 21.30
CA ASP A 236 -6.41 10.29 20.66
C ASP A 236 -7.85 10.15 20.12
N PHE A 237 -8.62 11.23 20.13
CA PHE A 237 -9.97 11.27 19.60
C PHE A 237 -10.01 11.72 18.15
N ASN A 238 -10.85 11.08 17.35
CA ASN A 238 -10.98 11.37 15.93
C ASN A 238 -11.67 12.72 15.65
N PRO A 239 -11.25 13.44 14.60
CA PRO A 239 -11.93 14.67 14.18
C PRO A 239 -13.33 14.36 13.63
N THR A 240 -14.25 15.30 13.82
CA THR A 240 -15.62 15.21 13.30
C THR A 240 -16.06 16.56 12.73
N ASP A 241 -17.05 16.57 11.85
CA ASP A 241 -17.59 17.77 11.25
C ASP A 241 -19.07 17.61 10.90
N THR A 242 -19.82 18.71 10.87
CA THR A 242 -21.24 18.71 10.54
C THR A 242 -21.69 20.03 9.93
N ALA A 243 -22.61 19.96 8.98
CA ALA A 243 -23.33 21.14 8.50
C ALA A 243 -24.37 21.57 9.54
N ILE A 244 -24.55 22.89 9.68
CA ILE A 244 -25.46 23.51 10.62
C ILE A 244 -26.23 24.61 9.90
N ARG A 245 -27.56 24.56 9.95
CA ARG A 245 -28.41 25.66 9.49
C ARG A 245 -28.93 26.43 10.68
N ILE A 246 -28.62 27.72 10.75
CA ILE A 246 -29.02 28.60 11.84
C ILE A 246 -30.29 29.36 11.42
N GLU A 247 -31.36 29.16 12.18
CA GLU A 247 -32.62 29.90 12.10
C GLU A 247 -32.60 31.08 13.08
N PRO A 248 -33.41 32.14 12.88
CA PRO A 248 -33.38 33.32 13.74
C PRO A 248 -33.97 33.10 15.13
N GLY A 249 -33.38 33.75 16.14
CA GLY A 249 -33.93 33.82 17.50
C GLY A 249 -34.10 32.46 18.18
N ARG A 250 -33.20 31.52 17.92
CA ARG A 250 -33.19 30.18 18.53
C ARG A 250 -31.91 29.92 19.31
N VAL A 251 -31.90 28.82 20.07
CA VAL A 251 -30.73 28.33 20.78
C VAL A 251 -30.38 26.94 20.27
N PHE A 252 -29.21 26.83 19.64
CA PHE A 252 -28.65 25.56 19.17
C PHE A 252 -27.60 25.08 20.17
N HIS A 253 -27.73 23.84 20.66
CA HIS A 253 -26.74 23.23 21.55
C HIS A 253 -26.19 21.98 20.87
N PHE A 254 -24.95 22.06 20.42
CA PHE A 254 -24.23 20.97 19.79
C PHE A 254 -23.30 20.34 20.82
N ARG A 255 -23.64 19.13 21.26
CA ARG A 255 -22.73 18.29 22.04
C ARG A 255 -22.14 17.22 21.13
N ALA A 256 -20.82 17.29 20.90
CA ALA A 256 -20.10 16.31 20.11
C ALA A 256 -19.31 15.34 21.00
N ASN A 257 -19.74 14.08 21.03
CA ASN A 257 -19.00 13.02 21.70
C ASN A 257 -17.99 12.45 20.72
N LEU A 258 -16.70 12.73 20.96
CA LEU A 258 -15.65 12.30 20.06
C LEU A 258 -15.39 10.80 20.26
N SER A 259 -15.17 10.08 19.15
CA SER A 259 -14.82 8.67 19.19
C SER A 259 -13.32 8.50 19.45
N GLN A 260 -12.98 7.60 20.37
CA GLN A 260 -11.60 7.19 20.66
C GLN A 260 -11.24 5.93 19.86
N GLY A 261 -10.02 5.90 19.30
CA GLY A 261 -9.49 4.76 18.56
C GLY A 261 -9.84 4.71 17.06
N ASP A 262 -9.02 3.98 16.31
CA ASP A 262 -9.28 3.70 14.90
C ASP A 262 -10.39 2.65 14.81
N PHE A 263 -11.53 3.00 14.21
CA PHE A 263 -12.59 2.03 13.95
C PHE A 263 -12.02 0.90 13.08
N MET A 264 -11.91 -0.31 13.65
CA MET A 264 -11.39 -1.48 12.95
C MET A 264 -12.53 -2.36 12.41
N GLY A 265 -12.25 -3.05 11.31
CA GLY A 265 -13.02 -4.21 10.85
C GLY A 265 -12.12 -5.44 10.81
N PHE A 266 -12.71 -6.64 10.78
CA PHE A 266 -11.94 -7.87 10.70
C PHE A 266 -11.79 -8.27 9.22
N LEU A 267 -10.56 -8.39 8.74
CA LEU A 267 -10.29 -8.86 7.38
C LEU A 267 -9.70 -10.27 7.47
N ARG A 268 -10.32 -11.23 6.80
CA ARG A 268 -9.78 -12.58 6.61
C ARG A 268 -9.52 -12.84 5.14
N VAL A 269 -8.32 -13.29 4.82
CA VAL A 269 -7.88 -13.60 3.47
C VAL A 269 -7.55 -15.08 3.37
N THR A 270 -8.21 -15.76 2.44
CA THR A 270 -8.01 -17.19 2.13
C THR A 270 -7.65 -17.37 0.67
N ALA A 271 -6.56 -18.06 0.40
CA ALA A 271 -6.09 -18.42 -0.93
C ALA A 271 -6.20 -19.92 -1.19
N ASN A 272 -6.32 -20.31 -2.46
CA ASN A 272 -6.26 -21.71 -2.90
C ASN A 272 -4.89 -22.38 -2.72
N VAL A 273 -3.85 -21.61 -2.36
CA VAL A 273 -2.50 -22.10 -2.08
C VAL A 273 -2.21 -21.94 -0.60
N GLU A 274 -1.99 -23.05 0.09
CA GLU A 274 -1.68 -23.06 1.52
C GLU A 274 -0.36 -22.32 1.78
N GLY A 275 -0.35 -21.46 2.80
CA GLY A 275 0.85 -20.72 3.19
C GLY A 275 1.25 -19.59 2.24
N ALA A 276 0.40 -19.25 1.24
CA ALA A 276 0.59 -18.10 0.36
C ALA A 276 0.81 -16.82 1.18
N GLU A 277 1.78 -16.01 0.79
CA GLU A 277 2.12 -14.78 1.50
C GLU A 277 1.09 -13.70 1.20
N ILE A 278 0.63 -13.02 2.25
CA ILE A 278 -0.35 -11.95 2.16
C ILE A 278 0.32 -10.67 2.66
N ARG A 279 0.20 -9.60 1.88
CA ARG A 279 0.64 -8.24 2.22
C ARG A 279 -0.56 -7.31 2.18
N LEU A 280 -0.62 -6.40 3.15
CA LEU A 280 -1.68 -5.41 3.27
C LEU A 280 -1.07 -4.01 3.07
N ASP A 281 -1.64 -3.24 2.16
CA ASP A 281 -1.26 -1.85 1.82
C ASP A 281 0.22 -1.64 1.49
N ASP A 282 0.88 -2.70 1.03
CA ASP A 282 2.30 -2.70 0.68
C ASP A 282 2.49 -3.18 -0.76
N LYS A 283 2.20 -2.29 -1.70
CA LYS A 283 2.35 -2.57 -3.14
C LYS A 283 3.82 -2.75 -3.55
N ASP A 284 4.75 -2.10 -2.86
CA ASP A 284 6.18 -2.06 -3.18
C ASP A 284 7.00 -3.16 -2.48
N ARG A 285 6.36 -4.01 -1.67
CA ARG A 285 7.00 -5.07 -0.88
C ARG A 285 8.04 -4.57 0.15
N LYS A 286 7.89 -3.35 0.65
CA LYS A 286 8.84 -2.73 1.58
C LYS A 286 8.59 -3.12 3.03
N ARG A 287 7.36 -3.50 3.37
CA ARG A 287 6.96 -3.88 4.73
C ARG A 287 7.14 -5.39 4.94
N PRO A 288 7.20 -5.86 6.18
CA PRO A 288 7.02 -7.29 6.46
C PRO A 288 5.69 -7.78 5.88
N ARG A 289 5.62 -9.07 5.53
CA ARG A 289 4.34 -9.69 5.18
C ARG A 289 3.36 -9.52 6.34
N TRP A 290 2.08 -9.34 6.01
CA TRP A 290 1.01 -9.27 7.00
C TRP A 290 0.74 -10.65 7.58
N GLY A 291 0.63 -11.68 6.72
CA GLY A 291 0.41 -13.05 7.17
C GLY A 291 0.61 -14.10 6.07
N ARG A 292 0.19 -15.33 6.36
CA ARG A 292 0.14 -16.44 5.40
C ARG A 292 -1.26 -17.02 5.35
N SER A 293 -1.76 -17.31 4.15
CA SER A 293 -3.11 -17.87 3.96
C SER A 293 -3.30 -19.23 4.64
N PRO A 294 -4.42 -19.46 5.35
CA PRO A 294 -5.46 -18.48 5.70
C PRO A 294 -5.00 -17.56 6.84
N HIS A 295 -5.27 -16.26 6.73
CA HIS A 295 -4.92 -15.29 7.77
C HIS A 295 -6.05 -14.28 7.97
N GLY A 296 -6.29 -13.85 9.21
CA GLY A 296 -7.19 -12.74 9.47
C GLY A 296 -6.83 -11.98 10.75
N GLU A 297 -7.05 -10.68 10.72
CA GLU A 297 -6.74 -9.74 11.80
C GLU A 297 -7.66 -8.51 11.70
N LEU A 298 -7.68 -7.71 12.77
CA LEU A 298 -8.31 -6.39 12.75
C LEU A 298 -7.47 -5.41 11.92
N VAL A 299 -8.13 -4.71 11.00
CA VAL A 299 -7.54 -3.69 10.13
C VAL A 299 -8.35 -2.40 10.23
N ALA A 300 -7.74 -1.26 9.92
CA ALA A 300 -8.43 0.03 9.94
C ALA A 300 -9.68 0.03 9.03
N ARG A 301 -10.63 0.92 9.27
CA ARG A 301 -11.71 1.16 8.30
C ARG A 301 -11.17 1.87 7.06
N GLY A 302 -11.72 1.55 5.89
CA GLY A 302 -11.41 2.21 4.62
C GLY A 302 -11.01 1.23 3.52
N GLU A 303 -10.47 1.77 2.44
CA GLU A 303 -9.95 0.97 1.32
C GLU A 303 -8.57 0.42 1.65
N HIS A 304 -8.43 -0.90 1.55
CA HIS A 304 -7.17 -1.61 1.65
C HIS A 304 -6.80 -2.28 0.33
N THR A 305 -5.51 -2.40 0.05
CA THR A 305 -4.99 -3.23 -1.05
C THR A 305 -4.35 -4.49 -0.48
N VAL A 306 -4.92 -5.63 -0.81
CA VAL A 306 -4.38 -6.96 -0.48
C VAL A 306 -3.58 -7.49 -1.66
N LEU A 307 -2.31 -7.80 -1.43
CA LEU A 307 -1.44 -8.51 -2.35
C LEU A 307 -1.26 -9.94 -1.84
N VAL A 308 -1.59 -10.93 -2.67
CA VAL A 308 -1.40 -12.34 -2.36
C VAL A 308 -0.42 -12.96 -3.35
N GLU A 309 0.61 -13.62 -2.83
CA GLU A 309 1.72 -14.18 -3.62
C GLU A 309 2.07 -15.59 -3.16
N ALA A 310 2.43 -16.45 -4.11
CA ALA A 310 2.96 -17.79 -3.82
C ALA A 310 3.99 -18.20 -4.89
N PRO A 311 5.03 -18.97 -4.54
CA PRO A 311 5.99 -19.49 -5.51
C PRO A 311 5.31 -20.30 -6.61
N GLY A 312 5.57 -19.97 -7.88
CA GLY A 312 4.95 -20.63 -9.03
C GLY A 312 3.58 -20.06 -9.45
N PHE A 313 3.12 -19.00 -8.80
CA PHE A 313 1.85 -18.34 -9.10
C PHE A 313 2.05 -16.87 -9.48
N GLN A 314 1.12 -16.34 -10.27
CA GLN A 314 1.05 -14.91 -10.57
C GLN A 314 0.56 -14.15 -9.34
N PRO A 315 1.22 -13.04 -8.95
CA PRO A 315 0.77 -12.22 -7.83
C PRO A 315 -0.58 -11.58 -8.15
N LEU A 316 -1.50 -11.56 -7.18
CA LEU A 316 -2.81 -10.95 -7.34
C LEU A 316 -2.99 -9.77 -6.40
N PHE A 317 -3.42 -8.63 -6.96
CA PHE A 317 -3.83 -7.45 -6.22
C PHE A 317 -5.36 -7.38 -6.15
N ARG A 318 -5.90 -7.19 -4.95
CA ARG A 318 -7.32 -6.93 -4.72
C ARG A 318 -7.50 -5.73 -3.83
N LYS A 319 -8.40 -4.82 -4.23
CA LYS A 319 -8.89 -3.75 -3.37
C LYS A 319 -10.07 -4.29 -2.57
N VAL A 320 -10.11 -3.95 -1.28
CA VAL A 320 -11.19 -4.33 -0.38
C VAL A 320 -11.55 -3.11 0.48
N GLU A 321 -12.83 -2.81 0.61
CA GLU A 321 -13.31 -1.77 1.51
C GLU A 321 -13.77 -2.43 2.82
N VAL A 322 -13.20 -2.01 3.94
CA VAL A 322 -13.52 -2.53 5.27
C VAL A 322 -14.31 -1.47 6.03
N LYS A 323 -15.55 -1.80 6.43
CA LYS A 323 -16.40 -0.91 7.25
C LYS A 323 -16.22 -1.23 8.74
N GLN A 324 -16.69 -0.31 9.57
CA GLN A 324 -16.66 -0.44 11.03
C GLN A 324 -17.39 -1.70 11.50
N ALA A 325 -16.73 -2.50 12.36
CA ALA A 325 -17.27 -3.75 12.92
C ALA A 325 -17.75 -4.77 11.86
N GLN A 326 -17.28 -4.63 10.62
CA GLN A 326 -17.57 -5.57 9.54
C GLN A 326 -16.51 -6.68 9.52
N GLU A 327 -16.95 -7.92 9.35
CA GLU A 327 -16.08 -9.03 8.95
C GLU A 327 -16.08 -9.15 7.42
N VAL A 328 -14.90 -9.11 6.81
CA VAL A 328 -14.72 -9.22 5.37
C VAL A 328 -13.91 -10.47 5.05
N ASP A 329 -14.54 -11.40 4.34
CA ASP A 329 -13.93 -12.63 3.86
C ASP A 329 -13.50 -12.51 2.40
N LEU A 330 -12.20 -12.32 2.18
CA LEU A 330 -11.62 -12.26 0.84
C LEU A 330 -11.07 -13.64 0.44
N THR A 331 -11.75 -14.29 -0.51
CA THR A 331 -11.24 -15.52 -1.13
C THR A 331 -10.50 -15.20 -2.43
N VAL A 332 -9.25 -15.66 -2.53
CA VAL A 332 -8.35 -15.45 -3.65
C VAL A 332 -8.02 -16.77 -4.36
N LYS A 333 -8.13 -16.76 -5.69
CA LYS A 333 -7.69 -17.86 -6.55
C LYS A 333 -6.47 -17.41 -7.34
N LEU A 334 -5.30 -17.85 -6.90
CA LEU A 334 -4.03 -17.65 -7.61
C LEU A 334 -3.95 -18.59 -8.81
N VAL A 335 -3.40 -18.06 -9.92
CA VAL A 335 -3.18 -18.78 -11.18
C VAL A 335 -1.69 -19.06 -11.33
N ARG A 336 -1.34 -20.29 -11.75
CA ARG A 336 0.06 -20.67 -11.97
C ARG A 336 0.69 -19.86 -13.11
N VAL A 337 1.98 -19.58 -13.00
CA VAL A 337 2.74 -18.93 -14.09
C VAL A 337 2.81 -19.83 -15.33
N GLY A 338 2.93 -19.22 -16.51
CA GLY A 338 2.93 -19.93 -17.81
C GLY A 338 4.22 -20.68 -18.14
N PHE A 339 5.18 -20.75 -17.22
CA PHE A 339 6.48 -21.39 -17.40
C PHE A 339 6.78 -22.35 -16.25
N GLY A 340 7.71 -23.27 -16.45
CA GLY A 340 8.24 -24.17 -15.44
C GLY A 340 9.76 -24.19 -15.43
N TYR A 341 10.32 -25.08 -14.62
CA TYR A 341 11.76 -25.36 -14.64
C TYR A 341 12.02 -26.84 -14.91
N LEU A 342 13.01 -27.15 -15.75
CA LEU A 342 13.60 -28.48 -15.80
C LEU A 342 14.79 -28.51 -14.85
N ARG A 343 14.84 -29.49 -13.95
CA ARG A 343 15.96 -29.69 -13.02
C ARG A 343 16.66 -31.01 -13.36
N ILE A 344 17.80 -30.90 -14.01
CA ILE A 344 18.44 -32.01 -14.72
C ILE A 344 19.74 -32.42 -14.01
N ASN A 345 19.91 -33.73 -13.84
CA ASN A 345 21.17 -34.35 -13.45
C ASN A 345 21.34 -35.70 -14.17
N ALA A 346 22.52 -36.30 -14.08
CA ALA A 346 22.79 -37.59 -14.72
C ALA A 346 23.71 -38.49 -13.89
N ASN A 347 23.87 -39.75 -14.34
CA ASN A 347 24.91 -40.67 -13.87
C ASN A 347 26.29 -40.41 -14.52
N ALA A 348 26.34 -39.72 -15.67
CA ALA A 348 27.58 -39.38 -16.37
C ALA A 348 28.38 -38.25 -15.67
N PRO A 349 29.71 -38.20 -15.82
CA PRO A 349 30.56 -37.19 -15.15
C PRO A 349 30.32 -35.77 -15.64
N GLU A 350 30.01 -35.60 -16.92
CA GLU A 350 29.67 -34.33 -17.56
C GLU A 350 28.59 -34.59 -18.61
N ILE A 351 27.55 -33.75 -18.63
CA ILE A 351 26.51 -33.76 -19.66
C ILE A 351 26.33 -32.36 -20.24
N LYS A 352 25.99 -32.31 -21.53
CA LYS A 352 25.58 -31.12 -22.27
C LYS A 352 24.10 -31.23 -22.58
N VAL A 353 23.33 -30.21 -22.21
CA VAL A 353 21.86 -30.22 -22.31
C VAL A 353 21.40 -29.20 -23.34
N GLU A 354 20.53 -29.67 -24.23
CA GLU A 354 19.80 -28.87 -25.22
C GLU A 354 18.30 -29.04 -25.02
N VAL A 355 17.55 -27.95 -25.15
CA VAL A 355 16.09 -27.93 -25.13
C VAL A 355 15.62 -27.21 -26.38
N ASP A 356 14.78 -27.88 -27.18
CA ASP A 356 14.28 -27.41 -28.49
C ASP A 356 15.41 -26.95 -29.42
N GLY A 357 16.51 -27.71 -29.43
CA GLY A 357 17.71 -27.42 -30.23
C GLY A 357 18.57 -26.26 -29.72
N LYS A 358 18.19 -25.61 -28.61
CA LYS A 358 19.00 -24.54 -27.98
C LYS A 358 19.86 -25.11 -26.86
N ALA A 359 21.17 -24.87 -26.92
CA ALA A 359 22.08 -25.22 -25.83
C ALA A 359 21.74 -24.42 -24.57
N VAL A 360 21.43 -25.14 -23.49
CA VAL A 360 20.96 -24.56 -22.23
C VAL A 360 22.09 -24.48 -21.21
N GLY A 361 22.94 -25.50 -21.16
CA GLY A 361 24.06 -25.54 -20.22
C GLY A 361 24.75 -26.90 -20.15
N VAL A 362 25.74 -26.95 -19.26
CA VAL A 362 26.53 -28.13 -18.95
C VAL A 362 26.34 -28.44 -17.46
N TRP A 363 26.21 -29.70 -17.12
CA TRP A 363 26.16 -30.15 -15.71
C TRP A 363 27.29 -31.14 -15.45
N ARG A 364 27.97 -30.99 -14.31
CA ARG A 364 29.04 -31.89 -13.87
C ARG A 364 28.64 -32.66 -12.62
N SER A 365 29.08 -33.91 -12.52
CA SER A 365 28.83 -34.75 -11.34
C SER A 365 29.40 -34.10 -10.08
N GLY A 366 28.58 -34.01 -9.03
CA GLY A 366 28.90 -33.33 -7.77
C GLY A 366 28.36 -31.90 -7.68
N GLU A 367 27.99 -31.27 -8.79
CA GLU A 367 27.35 -29.95 -8.79
C GLU A 367 25.85 -30.03 -8.47
N VAL A 368 25.27 -28.89 -8.10
CA VAL A 368 23.81 -28.77 -8.00
C VAL A 368 23.18 -29.10 -9.37
N PRO A 369 22.03 -29.81 -9.41
CA PRO A 369 21.36 -30.10 -10.67
C PRO A 369 21.14 -28.84 -11.51
N LEU A 370 21.37 -28.94 -12.81
CA LEU A 370 21.17 -27.83 -13.75
C LEU A 370 19.69 -27.47 -13.79
N GLU A 371 19.36 -26.24 -13.45
CA GLU A 371 17.98 -25.74 -13.48
C GLU A 371 17.80 -24.76 -14.63
N THR A 372 16.85 -25.03 -15.51
CA THR A 372 16.56 -24.19 -16.68
C THR A 372 15.10 -23.84 -16.78
N LYS A 373 14.82 -22.56 -17.07
CA LYS A 373 13.46 -22.04 -17.25
C LYS A 373 13.00 -22.33 -18.67
N GLN A 374 11.83 -22.95 -18.80
CA GLN A 374 11.17 -23.22 -20.09
C GLN A 374 9.70 -22.81 -20.00
N ASP A 375 9.10 -22.48 -21.13
CA ASP A 375 7.65 -22.29 -21.18
C ASP A 375 6.93 -23.59 -20.80
N ALA A 376 5.68 -23.51 -20.36
CA ALA A 376 4.95 -24.72 -19.99
C ALA A 376 4.35 -25.38 -21.25
N GLY A 377 4.68 -26.65 -21.46
CA GLY A 377 4.30 -27.35 -22.67
C GLY A 377 5.20 -28.55 -22.93
N ASP A 378 5.09 -29.12 -24.12
CA ASP A 378 5.95 -30.21 -24.56
C ASP A 378 7.23 -29.62 -25.17
N HIS A 379 8.38 -30.12 -24.73
CA HIS A 379 9.70 -29.66 -25.14
C HIS A 379 10.57 -30.85 -25.55
N HIS A 380 11.40 -30.66 -26.57
CA HIS A 380 12.37 -31.65 -27.04
C HIS A 380 13.66 -31.53 -26.23
N LEU A 381 14.01 -32.57 -25.48
CA LEU A 381 15.17 -32.60 -24.59
C LEU A 381 16.23 -33.53 -25.17
N VAL A 382 17.42 -32.97 -25.40
CA VAL A 382 18.59 -33.71 -25.87
C VAL A 382 19.72 -33.59 -24.85
N ILE A 383 20.27 -34.73 -24.42
CA ILE A 383 21.35 -34.80 -23.44
C ILE A 383 22.50 -35.62 -24.02
N ARG A 384 23.68 -35.01 -24.10
CA ARG A 384 24.90 -35.63 -24.64
C ARG A 384 25.98 -35.73 -23.57
N ALA A 385 26.75 -36.81 -23.62
CA ALA A 385 27.92 -37.00 -22.77
C ALA A 385 29.01 -37.74 -23.54
N ASP A 386 30.27 -37.39 -23.29
CA ASP A 386 31.40 -37.94 -24.03
C ASP A 386 31.58 -39.44 -23.70
N GLY A 387 31.55 -40.29 -24.73
CA GLY A 387 31.62 -41.75 -24.56
C GLY A 387 30.29 -42.42 -24.18
N TYR A 388 29.17 -41.69 -24.24
CA TYR A 388 27.83 -42.21 -23.95
C TYR A 388 26.88 -42.01 -25.13
N LYS A 389 25.84 -42.83 -25.20
CA LYS A 389 24.73 -42.67 -26.14
C LYS A 389 23.96 -41.40 -25.79
N THR A 390 23.51 -40.66 -26.82
CA THR A 390 22.70 -39.46 -26.63
C THR A 390 21.30 -39.85 -26.19
N TYR A 391 20.76 -39.16 -25.18
CA TYR A 391 19.33 -39.19 -24.90
C TYR A 391 18.64 -38.13 -25.75
N ASP A 392 17.54 -38.52 -26.39
CA ASP A 392 16.71 -37.68 -27.25
C ASP A 392 15.24 -38.06 -26.97
N GLY A 393 14.45 -37.11 -26.44
CA GLY A 393 13.07 -37.39 -26.08
C GLY A 393 12.24 -36.15 -25.78
N MET A 394 10.93 -36.34 -25.66
CA MET A 394 9.99 -35.27 -25.31
C MET A 394 9.72 -35.23 -23.80
N VAL A 395 9.72 -34.03 -23.21
CA VAL A 395 9.36 -33.79 -21.82
C VAL A 395 8.28 -32.72 -21.71
N LYS A 396 7.32 -32.92 -20.80
CA LYS A 396 6.23 -31.97 -20.59
C LYS A 396 6.51 -31.07 -19.38
N VAL A 397 6.93 -29.84 -19.63
CA VAL A 397 7.23 -28.85 -18.61
C VAL A 397 5.92 -28.38 -17.94
N PRO A 398 5.77 -28.54 -16.62
CA PRO A 398 4.56 -28.16 -15.90
C PRO A 398 4.50 -26.64 -15.65
N LYS A 399 3.27 -26.09 -15.58
CA LYS A 399 3.04 -24.68 -15.23
C LYS A 399 3.41 -24.43 -13.77
N GLY A 400 4.26 -23.45 -13.50
CA GLY A 400 4.59 -23.00 -12.14
C GLY A 400 5.20 -24.06 -11.23
N GLN A 401 5.81 -25.10 -11.81
CA GLN A 401 6.44 -26.21 -11.08
C GLN A 401 7.77 -26.61 -11.72
N THR A 402 8.61 -27.27 -10.94
CA THR A 402 9.90 -27.81 -11.38
C THR A 402 9.72 -29.29 -11.70
N LEU A 403 10.15 -29.72 -12.89
CA LEU A 403 10.19 -31.11 -13.30
C LEU A 403 11.61 -31.66 -13.11
N PRO A 404 11.84 -32.56 -12.14
CA PRO A 404 13.14 -33.20 -11.98
C PRO A 404 13.32 -34.28 -13.05
N VAL A 405 14.47 -34.26 -13.73
CA VAL A 405 14.83 -35.21 -14.77
C VAL A 405 16.19 -35.80 -14.43
N HIS A 406 16.22 -37.12 -14.25
CA HIS A 406 17.46 -37.87 -14.05
C HIS A 406 17.80 -38.64 -15.32
N ALA A 407 18.86 -38.22 -16.01
CA ALA A 407 19.33 -38.90 -17.22
C ALA A 407 20.20 -40.11 -16.85
N GLU A 408 19.83 -41.27 -17.36
CA GLU A 408 20.58 -42.51 -17.28
C GLU A 408 21.33 -42.72 -18.60
N MET A 409 22.55 -42.20 -18.64
CA MET A 409 23.43 -42.27 -19.80
C MET A 409 24.07 -43.65 -19.88
N ILE A 410 23.90 -44.31 -21.03
CA ILE A 410 24.49 -45.62 -21.32
C ILE A 410 25.77 -45.43 -22.14
N PRO A 411 26.92 -46.02 -21.75
CA PRO A 411 28.15 -45.92 -22.51
C PRO A 411 28.00 -46.41 -23.96
N THR A 412 28.76 -45.83 -24.89
CA THR A 412 28.79 -46.33 -26.27
C THR A 412 29.50 -47.68 -26.33
N TYR A 413 29.00 -48.59 -27.18
CA TYR A 413 29.60 -49.92 -27.31
C TYR A 413 31.02 -49.82 -27.88
N PRO A 414 32.04 -50.38 -27.21
CA PRO A 414 33.42 -50.29 -27.67
C PRO A 414 33.63 -51.10 -28.95
N ARG A 415 34.09 -50.44 -30.01
CA ARG A 415 34.30 -51.06 -31.34
C ARG A 415 35.69 -51.67 -31.54
N GLY A 416 36.43 -51.92 -30.45
CA GLY A 416 37.82 -52.42 -30.51
C GLY A 416 37.94 -53.76 -31.24
N ALA A 417 37.08 -54.73 -30.91
CA ALA A 417 37.09 -56.05 -31.55
C ALA A 417 36.81 -55.97 -33.06
N ALA A 418 35.91 -55.09 -33.49
CA ALA A 418 35.59 -54.88 -34.90
C ALA A 418 36.81 -54.33 -35.67
N TRP A 419 37.54 -53.37 -35.08
CA TRP A 419 38.78 -52.86 -35.65
C TRP A 419 39.88 -53.93 -35.73
N THR A 420 40.08 -54.74 -34.69
CA THR A 420 41.04 -55.83 -34.72
C THR A 420 40.72 -56.82 -35.84
N GLN A 421 39.46 -57.21 -35.99
CA GLN A 421 39.02 -58.12 -37.05
C GLN A 421 39.19 -57.50 -38.45
N ALA A 422 38.88 -56.22 -38.60
CA ALA A 422 39.07 -55.51 -39.88
C ALA A 422 40.55 -55.43 -40.27
N ILE A 423 41.45 -55.13 -39.33
CA ILE A 423 42.90 -55.04 -39.58
C ILE A 423 43.47 -56.41 -39.95
N ILE A 424 43.15 -57.45 -39.17
CA ILE A 424 43.63 -58.82 -39.44
C ILE A 424 43.05 -59.31 -40.76
N GLY A 425 41.76 -59.08 -41.02
CA GLY A 425 41.10 -59.42 -42.27
C GLY A 425 41.77 -58.76 -43.47
N ALA A 426 42.04 -57.45 -43.40
CA ALA A 426 42.76 -56.72 -44.43
C ALA A 426 44.17 -57.26 -44.67
N ALA A 427 44.89 -57.66 -43.62
CA ALA A 427 46.20 -58.29 -43.74
C ALA A 427 46.14 -59.64 -44.48
N PHE A 428 45.14 -60.49 -44.18
CA PHE A 428 44.93 -61.76 -44.89
C PHE A 428 44.51 -61.56 -46.34
N ILE A 429 43.64 -60.59 -46.63
CA ILE A 429 43.27 -60.23 -48.01
C ILE A 429 44.51 -59.74 -48.77
N GLY A 430 45.33 -58.90 -48.15
CA GLY A 430 46.58 -58.40 -48.74
C GLY A 430 47.59 -59.52 -49.01
N ALA A 431 47.80 -60.41 -48.03
CA ALA A 431 48.66 -61.58 -48.17
C ALA A 431 48.13 -62.53 -49.27
N GLY A 432 46.83 -62.79 -49.29
CA GLY A 432 46.18 -63.62 -50.30
C GLY A 432 46.32 -63.03 -51.70
N THR A 433 46.15 -61.71 -51.84
CA THR A 433 46.35 -60.99 -53.10
C THR A 433 47.81 -61.10 -53.58
N TYR A 434 48.78 -60.88 -52.69
CA TYR A 434 50.20 -61.01 -53.01
C TYR A 434 50.57 -62.44 -53.47
N LEU A 435 50.13 -63.45 -52.71
CA LEU A 435 50.36 -64.85 -53.05
C LEU A 435 49.66 -65.24 -54.37
N GLY A 436 48.46 -64.72 -54.62
CA GLY A 436 47.73 -64.91 -55.88
C GLY A 436 48.48 -64.31 -57.08
N ILE A 437 49.01 -63.10 -56.95
CA ILE A 437 49.86 -62.47 -57.97
C ILE A 437 51.11 -63.33 -58.23
N LYS A 438 51.79 -63.80 -57.17
CA LYS A 438 52.98 -64.66 -57.30
C LYS A 438 52.66 -66.01 -57.94
N SER A 439 51.52 -66.62 -57.58
CA SER A 439 51.02 -67.84 -58.20
C SER A 439 50.77 -67.65 -59.70
N ASN A 440 50.12 -66.54 -60.09
CA ASN A 440 49.83 -66.26 -61.50
C ASN A 440 51.11 -65.98 -62.33
N GLN A 441 52.10 -65.29 -61.75
CA GLN A 441 53.41 -65.09 -62.37
C GLN A 441 54.10 -66.44 -62.66
N LEU A 442 54.21 -67.30 -61.64
CA LEU A 442 54.79 -68.65 -61.77
C LEU A 442 54.00 -69.52 -62.77
N HIS A 443 52.67 -69.44 -62.75
CA HIS A 443 51.85 -70.17 -63.70
C HIS A 443 52.14 -69.76 -65.15
N SER A 444 52.26 -68.44 -65.40
CA SER A 444 52.58 -67.90 -66.71
C SER A 444 53.97 -68.32 -67.19
N GLU A 445 54.98 -68.31 -66.31
CA GLU A 445 56.34 -68.80 -66.59
C GLU A 445 56.35 -70.30 -66.92
N LEU A 446 55.70 -71.13 -66.10
CA LEU A 446 55.62 -72.57 -66.30
C LEU A 446 54.87 -72.94 -67.59
N GLU A 447 53.84 -72.19 -67.97
CA GLU A 447 53.16 -72.39 -69.25
C GLU A 447 54.05 -72.04 -70.44
N ALA A 448 54.85 -70.97 -70.33
CA ALA A 448 55.82 -70.60 -71.36
C ALA A 448 56.88 -71.70 -71.53
N ASP A 449 57.46 -72.19 -70.43
CA ASP A 449 58.46 -73.27 -70.44
C ASP A 449 57.87 -74.59 -70.96
N ARG A 450 56.61 -74.89 -70.63
CA ARG A 450 55.89 -76.05 -71.16
C ARG A 450 55.73 -75.98 -72.67
N LYS A 451 55.36 -74.81 -73.21
CA LYS A 451 55.23 -74.58 -74.66
C LYS A 451 56.57 -74.64 -75.38
N ALA A 452 57.65 -74.24 -74.72
CA ALA A 452 59.02 -74.33 -75.25
C ALA A 452 59.63 -75.74 -75.14
N GLY A 453 58.97 -76.69 -74.48
CA GLY A 453 59.41 -78.08 -74.37
C GLY A 453 60.58 -78.30 -73.40
N VAL A 454 60.90 -77.31 -72.57
CA VAL A 454 62.03 -77.33 -71.61
C VAL A 454 61.60 -77.60 -70.16
N LEU A 455 60.30 -77.80 -69.92
CA LEU A 455 59.77 -78.01 -68.58
C LEU A 455 60.01 -79.44 -68.09
N GLU A 456 60.76 -79.58 -66.99
CA GLU A 456 60.94 -80.86 -66.30
C GLU A 456 59.69 -81.25 -65.49
N SER A 457 59.42 -82.56 -65.41
CA SER A 457 58.22 -83.09 -64.74
C SER A 457 58.23 -82.93 -63.21
N ASP A 458 59.39 -82.72 -62.57
CA ASP A 458 59.52 -82.54 -61.11
C ASP A 458 60.04 -81.14 -60.73
N ASP A 459 59.79 -80.13 -61.56
CA ASP A 459 60.20 -78.75 -61.28
C ASP A 459 59.56 -78.22 -59.97
N GLU A 460 60.40 -77.78 -59.03
CA GLU A 460 59.96 -77.24 -57.73
C GLU A 460 59.00 -76.06 -57.86
N ARG A 461 59.10 -75.27 -58.94
CA ARG A 461 58.22 -74.12 -59.21
C ARG A 461 56.76 -74.54 -59.28
N ILE A 462 56.45 -75.75 -59.74
CA ILE A 462 55.08 -76.29 -59.80
C ILE A 462 54.53 -76.47 -58.38
N LYS A 463 55.31 -77.08 -57.47
CA LYS A 463 54.92 -77.28 -56.06
C LYS A 463 54.75 -75.93 -55.36
N ARG A 464 55.66 -75.00 -55.61
CA ARG A 464 55.65 -73.64 -55.02
C ARG A 464 54.48 -72.79 -55.51
N GLY A 465 54.18 -72.83 -56.81
CA GLY A 465 53.02 -72.16 -57.40
C GLY A 465 51.69 -72.69 -56.83
N ARG A 466 51.57 -74.02 -56.69
CA ARG A 466 50.40 -74.63 -56.05
C ARG A 466 50.26 -74.23 -54.57
N LEU A 467 51.37 -74.17 -53.83
CA LEU A 467 51.37 -73.68 -52.45
C LEU A 467 50.92 -72.21 -52.37
N PHE A 468 51.38 -71.35 -53.29
CA PHE A 468 50.94 -69.95 -53.36
C PHE A 468 49.46 -69.82 -53.74
N ALA A 469 48.93 -70.63 -54.65
CA ALA A 469 47.50 -70.66 -54.97
C ALA A 469 46.65 -71.04 -53.74
N ILE A 470 47.01 -72.14 -53.05
CA ILE A 470 46.33 -72.57 -51.83
C ILE A 470 46.42 -71.49 -50.74
N GLY A 471 47.58 -70.87 -50.59
CA GLY A 471 47.77 -69.75 -49.66
C GLY A 471 46.94 -68.51 -50.02
N ALA A 472 46.75 -68.23 -51.31
CA ALA A 472 45.89 -67.17 -51.79
C ALA A 472 44.43 -67.41 -51.44
N ASP A 473 43.91 -68.61 -51.75
CA ASP A 473 42.54 -69.02 -51.44
C ASP A 473 42.27 -68.98 -49.93
N ALA A 474 43.22 -69.49 -49.13
CA ALA A 474 43.13 -69.42 -47.67
C ALA A 474 43.12 -67.98 -47.16
N GLY A 475 43.97 -67.11 -47.71
CA GLY A 475 44.02 -65.69 -47.37
C GLY A 475 42.70 -64.97 -47.68
N PHE A 476 42.11 -65.20 -48.85
CA PHE A 476 40.80 -64.63 -49.20
C PHE A 476 39.65 -65.19 -48.38
N ALA A 477 39.64 -66.50 -48.10
CA ALA A 477 38.61 -67.12 -47.27
C ALA A 477 38.62 -66.59 -45.83
N ILE A 478 39.80 -66.60 -45.18
CA ILE A 478 39.95 -66.08 -43.81
C ILE A 478 39.66 -64.58 -43.77
N GLY A 479 40.22 -63.82 -44.71
CA GLY A 479 40.03 -62.39 -44.83
C GLY A 479 38.57 -61.99 -45.03
N GLY A 480 37.85 -62.71 -45.90
CA GLY A 480 36.43 -62.50 -46.17
C GLY A 480 35.55 -62.77 -44.95
N VAL A 481 35.78 -63.87 -44.23
CA VAL A 481 35.04 -64.18 -42.98
C VAL A 481 35.27 -63.10 -41.92
N LEU A 482 36.53 -62.66 -41.73
CA LEU A 482 36.86 -61.60 -40.79
C LEU A 482 36.24 -60.25 -41.19
N ALA A 483 36.18 -59.94 -42.48
CA ALA A 483 35.52 -58.74 -42.97
C ALA A 483 34.01 -58.74 -42.68
N VAL A 484 33.33 -59.87 -42.87
CA VAL A 484 31.91 -60.03 -42.53
C VAL A 484 31.70 -59.89 -41.02
N LEU A 485 32.50 -60.57 -40.19
CA LEU A 485 32.42 -60.47 -38.73
C LEU A 485 32.68 -59.05 -38.22
N ALA A 486 33.68 -58.36 -38.78
CA ALA A 486 33.97 -56.97 -38.46
C ALA A 486 32.77 -56.08 -38.78
N THR A 487 32.16 -56.25 -39.96
CA THR A 487 30.97 -55.49 -40.39
C THR A 487 29.80 -55.70 -39.42
N VAL A 488 29.53 -56.95 -39.04
CA VAL A 488 28.48 -57.26 -38.05
C VAL A 488 28.79 -56.60 -36.71
N ASN A 489 30.03 -56.67 -36.23
CA ASN A 489 30.43 -56.08 -34.95
C ASN A 489 30.49 -54.53 -34.98
N PHE A 490 30.58 -53.90 -36.15
CA PHE A 490 30.45 -52.45 -36.29
C PHE A 490 29.00 -51.98 -36.17
N ILE A 491 28.04 -52.80 -36.63
CA ILE A 491 26.61 -52.47 -36.66
C ILE A 491 25.93 -52.87 -35.34
N LYS A 492 26.34 -54.00 -34.76
CA LYS A 492 25.71 -54.55 -33.56
C LYS A 492 26.04 -53.69 -32.33
N ASP A 493 25.02 -53.04 -31.80
CA ASP A 493 25.06 -52.43 -30.47
C ASP A 493 24.11 -53.21 -29.54
N PRO A 494 24.65 -54.02 -28.60
CA PRO A 494 23.82 -54.82 -27.70
C PRO A 494 23.29 -54.03 -26.49
N LEU A 495 23.74 -52.79 -26.29
CA LEU A 495 23.35 -51.99 -25.14
C LEU A 495 22.02 -51.28 -25.42
N PRO A 496 21.17 -51.06 -24.39
CA PRO A 496 19.98 -50.21 -24.55
C PRO A 496 20.36 -48.77 -24.89
N ASP A 497 19.36 -47.98 -25.28
CA ASP A 497 19.53 -46.54 -25.47
C ASP A 497 19.59 -45.80 -24.11
N SER A 498 20.20 -44.61 -24.12
CA SER A 498 20.16 -43.74 -22.94
C SER A 498 18.72 -43.34 -22.62
N GLY A 499 18.37 -43.37 -21.34
CA GLY A 499 17.03 -43.03 -20.87
C GLY A 499 17.02 -41.78 -20.00
N ALA A 500 15.82 -41.27 -19.71
CA ALA A 500 15.64 -40.26 -18.69
C ALA A 500 14.44 -40.63 -17.80
N HIS A 501 14.68 -40.67 -16.49
CA HIS A 501 13.63 -40.83 -15.51
C HIS A 501 13.08 -39.46 -15.13
N VAL A 502 11.80 -39.24 -15.45
CA VAL A 502 11.09 -38.01 -15.13
C VAL A 502 10.32 -38.21 -13.83
N ASP A 503 10.75 -37.51 -12.78
CA ASP A 503 10.09 -37.54 -11.48
C ASP A 503 8.78 -36.72 -11.49
N ARG A 504 7.95 -36.90 -10.46
CA ARG A 504 6.76 -36.07 -10.26
C ARG A 504 7.15 -34.58 -10.15
N PRO A 505 6.40 -33.66 -10.79
CA PRO A 505 6.60 -32.23 -10.60
C PRO A 505 6.60 -31.82 -9.13
N VAL A 506 7.48 -30.89 -8.78
CA VAL A 506 7.59 -30.31 -7.44
C VAL A 506 7.31 -28.81 -7.48
N GLU A 507 6.77 -28.26 -6.39
CA GLU A 507 6.53 -26.81 -6.29
C GLU A 507 7.85 -26.03 -6.34
N PHE A 508 7.78 -24.79 -6.85
CA PHE A 508 8.95 -23.91 -6.90
C PHE A 508 9.57 -23.70 -5.52
N GLY A 509 10.91 -23.72 -5.46
CA GLY A 509 11.64 -23.54 -4.21
C GLY A 509 11.66 -24.77 -3.29
N ALA A 510 11.01 -25.87 -3.67
CA ALA A 510 11.16 -27.13 -2.93
C ALA A 510 12.63 -27.58 -2.96
N PRO A 511 13.26 -27.83 -1.79
CA PRO A 511 14.65 -28.26 -1.74
C PRO A 511 14.81 -29.59 -2.49
N SER A 512 15.91 -29.74 -3.21
CA SER A 512 16.21 -31.01 -3.88
C SER A 512 16.24 -32.14 -2.84
N ARG A 513 15.70 -33.33 -3.18
CA ARG A 513 15.68 -34.50 -2.27
C ARG A 513 17.05 -34.78 -1.63
N LYS A 514 18.15 -34.56 -2.39
CA LYS A 514 19.53 -34.69 -1.89
C LYS A 514 19.90 -33.60 -0.86
N ALA A 515 19.51 -32.34 -1.07
CA ALA A 515 19.75 -31.26 -0.10
C ALA A 515 18.94 -31.47 1.21
N ALA A 516 17.72 -31.98 1.10
CA ALA A 516 16.89 -32.35 2.26
C ALA A 516 17.50 -33.52 3.05
N ALA A 517 18.02 -34.55 2.35
CA ALA A 517 18.70 -35.69 2.97
C ALA A 517 20.02 -35.31 3.66
N LEU A 518 20.83 -34.43 3.05
CA LEU A 518 22.04 -33.88 3.66
C LEU A 518 21.74 -33.03 4.91
N ARG A 519 20.68 -32.22 4.88
CA ARG A 519 20.20 -31.48 6.07
C ARG A 519 19.73 -32.43 7.18
N ARG A 520 18.95 -33.47 6.85
CA ARG A 520 18.54 -34.49 7.83
C ARG A 520 19.72 -35.27 8.40
N ARG A 521 20.71 -35.65 7.59
CA ARG A 521 21.94 -36.30 8.09
C ARG A 521 22.73 -35.40 9.02
N ARG A 522 22.84 -34.10 8.73
CA ARG A 522 23.46 -33.12 9.64
C ARG A 522 22.67 -32.90 10.93
N GLN A 523 21.34 -32.96 10.89
CA GLN A 523 20.49 -32.84 12.08
C GLN A 523 20.46 -34.12 12.94
N LEU A 524 20.56 -35.30 12.32
CA LEU A 524 20.68 -36.59 13.01
C LEU A 524 22.10 -36.86 13.52
N ALA A 525 23.11 -36.21 12.95
CA ALA A 525 24.48 -36.16 13.45
C ALA A 525 24.70 -34.99 14.42
N GLY A 526 23.70 -34.66 15.24
CA GLY A 526 23.93 -33.89 16.47
C GLY A 526 24.88 -34.67 17.39
N PRO A 527 25.63 -34.00 18.28
CA PRO A 527 26.56 -34.68 19.17
C PRO A 527 25.77 -35.65 20.06
N SER A 528 25.97 -36.95 19.86
CA SER A 528 25.53 -37.96 20.81
C SER A 528 26.37 -37.80 22.06
N PHE A 529 25.82 -37.17 23.09
CA PHE A 529 26.37 -37.23 24.44
C PHE A 529 26.08 -38.62 24.99
N ASP A 530 27.06 -39.52 24.87
CA ASP A 530 27.06 -40.78 25.61
C ASP A 530 27.36 -40.45 27.08
N LEU A 531 26.31 -40.31 27.88
CA LEU A 531 26.42 -40.27 29.33
C LEU A 531 26.45 -41.71 29.83
N THR A 532 27.56 -42.40 29.63
CA THR A 532 27.89 -43.58 30.46
C THR A 532 28.39 -43.09 31.81
N PRO A 533 27.66 -43.32 32.93
CA PRO A 533 28.17 -43.01 34.24
C PRO A 533 29.25 -44.05 34.60
N ALA A 534 30.52 -43.68 34.46
CA ALA A 534 31.60 -44.40 35.11
C ALA A 534 31.58 -44.04 36.61
N LEU A 535 31.01 -44.93 37.43
CA LEU A 535 31.11 -44.90 38.88
C LEU A 535 32.56 -45.23 39.29
N GLY A 536 33.38 -44.20 39.46
CA GLY A 536 34.66 -44.27 40.16
C GLY A 536 34.55 -43.53 41.51
N PRO A 537 35.08 -44.08 42.62
CA PRO A 537 34.89 -43.47 43.93
C PRO A 537 35.85 -42.30 44.12
N ALA A 538 35.33 -41.27 44.78
CA ALA A 538 36.02 -40.09 45.32
C ALA A 538 36.35 -38.94 44.34
N GLY A 539 35.78 -37.78 44.67
CA GLY A 539 36.30 -36.46 44.27
C GLY A 539 35.52 -35.78 43.16
N GLY A 540 34.60 -34.89 43.53
CA GLY A 540 33.81 -34.07 42.61
C GLY A 540 34.67 -33.16 41.73
N GLY A 541 34.43 -33.23 40.43
CA GLY A 541 34.92 -32.28 39.42
C GLY A 541 34.21 -32.51 38.10
N LEU A 542 33.33 -31.58 37.71
CA LEU A 542 32.66 -31.59 36.41
C LEU A 542 33.66 -31.08 35.35
N PHE A 543 34.25 -31.99 34.56
CA PHE A 543 35.10 -31.62 33.42
C PHE A 543 34.26 -31.53 32.14
N ILE A 544 34.11 -30.31 31.60
CA ILE A 544 33.62 -30.08 30.23
C ILE A 544 34.84 -29.95 29.32
N GLY A 545 35.21 -31.05 28.66
CA GLY A 545 36.27 -31.07 27.64
C GLY A 545 35.67 -31.03 26.24
N GLY A 546 35.61 -29.86 25.62
CA GLY A 546 35.33 -29.71 24.18
C GLY A 546 36.65 -29.55 23.41
N ARG A 547 36.84 -30.32 22.33
CA ARG A 547 37.83 -30.04 21.27
C ARG A 547 37.19 -29.09 20.26
N PHE A 548 37.84 -27.96 19.97
CA PHE A 548 37.49 -27.06 18.87
C PHE A 548 37.85 -27.67 17.52
#